data_AF-A0A6I1WMX6-F1
#
_entry.id   AF-A0A6I1WMX6-F1
#
_cell.length_a   1.000
_cell.length_b   1.000
_cell.length_c   1.000
_cell.angle_alpha   90.00
_cell.angle_beta   90.00
_cell.angle_gamma   90.00
#
_symmetry.space_group_name_H-M   'P 1'
#
loop_
_entity.id
_entity.type
_entity.pdbx_description
1 polymer ?
#
loop_
_entity_poly.entity_id
_entity_poly.type
_entity_poly.pdbx_seq_one_letter_code
_entity_poly.pdbx_strand_id
1 'polypeptide(L)'
;MINTVDLESGLVSTDMTVRDGIQAVAGIFVNVYTPSKWVFKENFRESYAGQQFFANDITRHQYRLVSKAMGFFGKLPSMIIRFDVQNYRTLKETSGLENHHAQMHRVFLGNTPNGKSTARILKDFGLRATGVERKNEHGLQNFYISVVPDFFNPTLAWKSAVKRTIASRKPNGGNSSRVGRS
;
A
#
# COMPACT_ATOMS: atom_id res chain seq x y z
N MET A 1 9.51 16.27 -4.20
CA MET A 1 8.90 15.41 -3.17
C MET A 1 9.61 15.69 -1.86
N ILE A 2 8.89 16.15 -0.85
CA ILE A 2 9.37 16.38 0.51
C ILE A 2 8.68 15.35 1.40
N ASN A 3 9.40 14.73 2.34
CA ASN A 3 8.84 13.71 3.22
C ASN A 3 9.11 14.06 4.69
N THR A 4 8.11 13.83 5.54
CA THR A 4 8.22 13.91 6.99
C THR A 4 7.79 12.57 7.56
N VAL A 5 8.60 11.96 8.43
CA VAL A 5 8.32 10.66 9.04
C VAL A 5 8.36 10.80 10.55
N ASP A 6 7.28 10.39 11.22
CA ASP A 6 7.24 10.16 12.67
C ASP A 6 7.46 8.66 12.93
N LEU A 7 8.56 8.36 13.61
CA LEU A 7 9.02 7.00 13.87
C LEU A 7 8.29 6.31 15.02
N GLU A 8 7.56 7.05 15.86
CA GLU A 8 6.78 6.44 16.95
C GLU A 8 5.46 5.87 16.42
N SER A 9 4.78 6.64 15.58
CA SER A 9 3.46 6.25 15.07
C SER A 9 3.51 5.55 13.70
N GLY A 10 4.62 5.64 12.98
CA GLY A 10 4.73 5.20 11.58
C GLY A 10 3.99 6.11 10.59
N LEU A 11 3.61 7.32 11.04
CA LEU A 11 3.03 8.36 10.22
C LEU A 11 4.09 8.91 9.25
N VAL A 12 3.69 9.09 8.01
CA VAL A 12 4.50 9.70 6.97
C VAL A 12 3.63 10.64 6.15
N SER A 13 4.14 11.86 5.96
CA SER A 13 3.60 12.83 5.01
C SER A 13 4.53 12.95 3.81
N THR A 14 3.95 13.04 2.62
CA THR A 14 4.66 13.35 1.38
C THR A 14 3.97 14.48 0.64
N ASP A 15 4.71 15.57 0.44
CA ASP A 15 4.29 16.71 -0.37
C ASP A 15 4.92 16.65 -1.75
N MET A 16 4.07 16.67 -2.77
CA MET A 16 4.48 16.75 -4.16
C MET A 16 4.40 18.21 -4.62
N THR A 17 5.51 18.78 -5.08
CA THR A 17 5.56 20.16 -5.62
C THR A 17 5.90 20.11 -7.11
N VAL A 18 5.21 20.87 -7.95
CA VAL A 18 5.61 21.05 -9.37
C VAL A 18 6.81 21.99 -9.42
N ARG A 19 7.81 21.67 -10.25
CA ARG A 19 9.01 22.50 -10.45
C ARG A 19 8.90 23.37 -11.71
N ASP A 20 7.82 24.14 -11.85
CA ASP A 20 7.64 25.06 -12.98
C ASP A 20 7.49 26.53 -12.51
N GLY A 21 8.41 26.98 -11.65
CA GLY A 21 8.56 28.39 -11.28
C GLY A 21 7.54 28.97 -10.29
N ILE A 22 6.40 28.31 -10.07
CA ILE A 22 5.47 28.57 -8.97
C ILE A 22 5.42 27.32 -8.10
N GLN A 23 5.77 27.44 -6.82
CA GLN A 23 5.81 26.33 -5.87
C GLN A 23 4.39 25.90 -5.47
N ALA A 24 3.65 25.30 -6.41
CA ALA A 24 2.31 24.78 -6.17
C ALA A 24 2.39 23.31 -5.73
N VAL A 25 1.68 22.98 -4.65
CA VAL A 25 1.58 21.60 -4.14
C VAL A 25 0.67 20.82 -5.10
N ALA A 26 1.23 19.86 -5.83
CA ALA A 26 0.53 18.97 -6.75
C ALA A 26 -0.29 17.88 -6.03
N GLY A 27 0.02 17.59 -4.76
CA GLY A 27 -0.71 16.63 -3.95
C GLY A 27 -0.07 16.43 -2.58
N ILE A 28 -0.92 16.03 -1.63
CA ILE A 28 -0.58 15.80 -0.22
C ILE A 28 -0.97 14.36 0.13
N PHE A 29 -0.04 13.62 0.70
CA PHE A 29 -0.22 12.22 1.07
C PHE A 29 0.21 11.96 2.50
N VAL A 30 -0.76 11.83 3.40
CA VAL A 30 -0.56 11.52 4.82
C VAL A 30 -1.07 10.12 5.11
N ASN A 31 -0.16 9.20 5.43
CA ASN A 31 -0.46 7.80 5.65
C ASN A 31 0.28 7.26 6.88
N VAL A 32 -0.25 6.18 7.47
CA VAL A 32 0.40 5.45 8.57
C VAL A 32 0.71 4.05 8.10
N TYR A 33 1.94 3.58 8.31
CA TYR A 33 2.36 2.22 7.98
C TYR A 33 2.85 1.50 9.23
N THR A 34 2.18 0.40 9.58
CA THR A 34 2.67 -0.56 10.57
C THR A 34 2.74 -1.96 9.93
N PRO A 35 3.36 -2.95 10.61
CA PRO A 35 3.39 -4.32 10.11
C PRO A 35 1.99 -4.96 9.98
N SER A 36 1.00 -4.48 10.73
CA SER A 36 -0.34 -5.07 10.78
C SER A 36 -1.37 -4.32 9.97
N LYS A 37 -1.28 -2.98 9.91
CA LYS A 37 -2.27 -2.14 9.22
C LYS A 37 -1.65 -0.94 8.53
N TRP A 38 -2.23 -0.56 7.40
CA TRP A 38 -1.95 0.71 6.74
C TRP A 38 -3.17 1.61 6.77
N VAL A 39 -2.99 2.87 7.15
CA VAL A 39 -4.07 3.85 7.23
C VAL A 39 -3.79 4.97 6.25
N PHE A 40 -4.70 5.14 5.31
CA PHE A 40 -4.67 6.22 4.34
C PHE A 40 -5.53 7.36 4.87
N LYS A 41 -4.90 8.39 5.45
CA LYS A 41 -5.59 9.52 6.09
C LYS A 41 -5.97 10.58 5.09
N GLU A 42 -4.99 11.08 4.34
CA GLU A 42 -5.19 12.14 3.36
C GLU A 42 -4.44 11.77 2.09
N ASN A 43 -5.14 11.59 0.98
CA ASN A 43 -4.51 11.29 -0.31
C ASN A 43 -5.14 12.17 -1.39
N PHE A 44 -4.73 13.43 -1.40
CA PHE A 44 -5.24 14.42 -2.33
C PHE A 44 -4.25 14.63 -3.46
N ARG A 45 -4.79 14.83 -4.65
CA ARG A 45 -4.02 15.22 -5.83
C ARG A 45 -4.78 16.33 -6.52
N GLU A 46 -4.08 17.40 -6.82
CA GLU A 46 -4.64 18.52 -7.54
C GLU A 46 -4.98 18.13 -8.97
N SER A 47 -6.06 18.72 -9.50
CA SER A 47 -6.56 18.41 -10.84
C SER A 47 -5.54 18.74 -11.93
N TYR A 48 -4.78 19.82 -11.76
CA TYR A 48 -3.73 20.26 -12.68
C TYR A 48 -2.48 19.36 -12.66
N ALA A 49 -2.26 18.58 -11.60
CA ALA A 49 -1.10 17.68 -11.50
C ALA A 49 -1.19 16.49 -12.48
N GLY A 50 -2.34 16.29 -13.13
CA GLY A 50 -2.52 15.29 -14.18
C GLY A 50 -2.13 13.88 -13.74
N GLN A 51 -1.38 13.17 -14.61
CA GLN A 51 -0.87 11.81 -14.38
C GLN A 51 0.60 11.78 -13.90
N GLN A 52 1.14 12.89 -13.40
CA GLN A 52 2.57 12.97 -13.05
C GLN A 52 3.01 11.96 -11.97
N PHE A 53 2.09 11.49 -11.14
CA PHE A 53 2.32 10.40 -10.17
C PHE A 53 0.99 9.71 -9.82
N PHE A 54 1.08 8.42 -9.49
CA PHE A 54 -0.07 7.66 -8.99
C PHE A 54 0.05 7.38 -7.48
N ALA A 55 -1.09 7.27 -6.80
CA ALA A 55 -1.14 7.02 -5.35
C ALA A 55 -0.42 5.73 -4.94
N ASN A 56 -0.38 4.72 -5.81
CA ASN A 56 0.37 3.49 -5.57
C ASN A 56 1.89 3.72 -5.61
N ASP A 57 2.41 4.64 -6.44
CA ASP A 57 3.83 5.00 -6.43
C ASP A 57 4.22 5.66 -5.11
N ILE A 58 3.39 6.59 -4.62
CA ILE A 58 3.57 7.23 -3.31
C ILE A 58 3.53 6.19 -2.19
N THR A 59 2.58 5.25 -2.26
CA THR A 59 2.45 4.17 -1.27
C THR A 59 3.71 3.30 -1.23
N ARG A 60 4.26 2.89 -2.40
CA ARG A 60 5.50 2.11 -2.47
C ARG A 60 6.68 2.86 -1.84
N HIS A 61 6.78 4.15 -2.12
CA HIS A 61 7.84 5.01 -1.57
C HIS A 61 7.71 5.17 -0.05
N GLN A 62 6.54 5.56 0.44
CA GLN A 62 6.28 5.78 1.86
C GLN A 62 6.43 4.50 2.68
N TYR A 63 5.86 3.38 2.24
CA TYR A 63 6.06 2.09 2.89
C TYR A 63 7.56 1.75 2.97
N ARG A 64 8.32 1.92 1.89
CA ARG A 64 9.77 1.64 1.88
C ARG A 64 10.53 2.49 2.90
N LEU A 65 10.18 3.78 3.04
CA LEU A 65 10.80 4.67 4.02
C LEU A 65 10.49 4.22 5.45
N VAL A 66 9.21 4.16 5.81
CA VAL A 66 8.76 3.85 7.17
C VAL A 66 9.19 2.45 7.59
N SER A 67 8.96 1.45 6.75
CA SER A 67 9.26 0.06 7.12
C SER A 67 10.75 -0.23 7.23
N LYS A 68 11.62 0.49 6.52
CA LYS A 68 13.06 0.40 6.74
C LYS A 68 13.48 1.07 8.04
N ALA A 69 12.99 2.29 8.28
CA ALA A 69 13.33 3.05 9.48
C ALA A 69 12.87 2.33 10.76
N MET A 70 11.72 1.67 10.72
CA MET A 70 11.12 0.96 11.86
C MET A 70 11.38 -0.56 11.85
N GLY A 71 12.27 -1.07 10.99
CA GLY A 71 12.72 -2.46 11.05
C GLY A 71 11.69 -3.54 10.63
N PHE A 72 10.69 -3.19 9.82
CA PHE A 72 9.68 -4.14 9.32
C PHE A 72 9.63 -4.27 7.79
N PHE A 73 10.63 -3.78 7.06
CA PHE A 73 10.67 -3.86 5.61
C PHE A 73 10.47 -5.30 5.11
N GLY A 74 9.44 -5.50 4.29
CA GLY A 74 9.02 -6.81 3.78
C GLY A 74 7.79 -7.41 4.48
N LYS A 75 7.37 -6.86 5.64
CA LYS A 75 6.12 -7.25 6.30
C LYS A 75 4.95 -6.44 5.73
N LEU A 76 3.97 -7.16 5.18
CA LEU A 76 2.75 -6.58 4.59
C LEU A 76 1.58 -6.66 5.58
N PRO A 77 0.62 -5.73 5.50
CA PRO A 77 -0.48 -5.63 6.46
C PRO A 77 -1.50 -6.74 6.24
N SER A 78 -2.34 -6.98 7.24
CA SER A 78 -3.59 -7.74 7.11
C SER A 78 -4.81 -6.82 6.94
N MET A 79 -4.64 -5.51 7.13
CA MET A 79 -5.71 -4.52 7.04
C MET A 79 -5.23 -3.24 6.34
N ILE A 80 -6.05 -2.74 5.42
CA ILE A 80 -5.93 -1.39 4.87
C ILE A 80 -7.16 -0.59 5.28
N ILE A 81 -6.94 0.63 5.75
CA ILE A 81 -8.01 1.56 6.15
C ILE A 81 -7.96 2.77 5.23
N ARG A 82 -9.06 3.09 4.57
CA ARG A 82 -9.29 4.42 3.99
C ARG A 82 -10.05 5.22 5.03
N PHE A 83 -9.35 6.14 5.68
CA PHE A 83 -9.89 6.96 6.75
C PHE A 83 -10.57 8.19 6.16
N ASP A 84 -11.67 8.61 6.78
CA ASP A 84 -12.49 9.78 6.43
C ASP A 84 -12.68 9.98 4.91
N VAL A 85 -13.27 9.00 4.25
CA VAL A 85 -13.53 9.08 2.82
C VAL A 85 -14.64 10.09 2.54
N GLN A 86 -14.26 11.24 1.97
CA GLN A 86 -15.19 12.30 1.59
C GLN A 86 -15.62 12.23 0.11
N ASN A 87 -15.05 11.30 -0.68
CA ASN A 87 -15.37 11.20 -2.10
C ASN A 87 -16.85 10.80 -2.31
N TYR A 88 -17.66 11.75 -2.78
CA TYR A 88 -19.09 11.57 -2.97
C TYR A 88 -19.44 10.32 -3.81
N ARG A 89 -18.71 10.06 -4.89
CA ARG A 89 -18.96 8.89 -5.75
C ARG A 89 -18.73 7.59 -4.99
N THR A 90 -17.64 7.48 -4.24
CA THR A 90 -17.37 6.31 -3.38
C THR A 90 -18.49 6.10 -2.36
N LEU A 91 -18.93 7.17 -1.68
CA LEU A 91 -19.98 7.09 -0.67
C LEU A 91 -21.34 6.74 -1.26
N LYS A 92 -21.67 7.28 -2.44
CA LYS A 92 -22.92 6.99 -3.15
C LYS A 92 -22.97 5.55 -3.64
N GLU A 93 -21.94 5.09 -4.34
CA GLU A 93 -21.91 3.75 -4.94
C GLU A 93 -21.92 2.64 -3.88
N THR A 94 -21.40 2.91 -2.68
CA THR A 94 -21.37 1.93 -1.58
C THR A 94 -22.51 2.11 -0.57
N SER A 95 -23.43 3.04 -0.81
CA SER A 95 -24.55 3.29 0.09
C SER A 95 -25.50 2.09 0.13
N GLY A 96 -25.86 1.65 1.34
CA GLY A 96 -26.77 0.52 1.55
C GLY A 96 -26.21 -0.86 1.20
N LEU A 97 -24.94 -0.97 0.80
CA LEU A 97 -24.31 -2.27 0.56
C LEU A 97 -23.95 -2.94 1.88
N GLU A 98 -24.22 -4.25 1.97
CA GLU A 98 -23.86 -5.05 3.12
C GLU A 98 -22.34 -5.24 3.24
N ASN A 99 -21.82 -5.02 4.45
CA ASN A 99 -20.41 -5.20 4.75
C ASN A 99 -19.97 -6.64 4.52
N HIS A 100 -18.73 -6.82 4.05
CA HIS A 100 -18.12 -8.12 3.73
C HIS A 100 -18.85 -8.95 2.65
N HIS A 101 -19.96 -8.46 2.09
CA HIS A 101 -20.66 -9.11 1.00
C HIS A 101 -19.92 -8.95 -0.34
N ALA A 102 -20.04 -9.92 -1.23
CA ALA A 102 -19.38 -9.93 -2.55
C ALA A 102 -19.70 -8.67 -3.38
N GLN A 103 -20.90 -8.11 -3.22
CA GLN A 103 -21.30 -6.88 -3.89
C GLN A 103 -20.54 -5.65 -3.37
N MET A 104 -20.37 -5.49 -2.05
CA MET A 104 -19.58 -4.40 -1.48
C MET A 104 -18.13 -4.45 -1.98
N HIS A 105 -17.52 -5.64 -1.98
CA HIS A 105 -16.17 -5.86 -2.47
C HIS A 105 -16.02 -5.45 -3.94
N ARG A 106 -16.90 -5.97 -4.82
CA ARG A 106 -16.90 -5.67 -6.26
C ARG A 106 -17.14 -4.20 -6.54
N VAL A 107 -18.13 -3.58 -5.90
CA VAL A 107 -18.49 -2.18 -6.14
C VAL A 107 -17.39 -1.27 -5.64
N PHE A 108 -16.92 -1.45 -4.40
CA PHE A 108 -15.84 -0.63 -3.85
C PHE A 108 -14.59 -0.70 -4.74
N LEU A 109 -14.01 -1.88 -4.94
CA LEU A 109 -12.74 -2.03 -5.66
C LEU A 109 -12.84 -1.78 -7.17
N GLY A 110 -14.00 -2.08 -7.77
CA GLY A 110 -14.20 -2.00 -9.21
C GLY A 110 -14.72 -0.66 -9.71
N ASN A 111 -15.57 0.02 -8.94
CA ASN A 111 -16.35 1.15 -9.44
C ASN A 111 -15.94 2.49 -8.81
N THR A 112 -15.49 2.48 -7.56
CA THR A 112 -15.20 3.71 -6.82
C THR A 112 -13.78 4.25 -7.08
N PRO A 113 -13.56 5.58 -7.04
CA PRO A 113 -12.22 6.15 -7.10
C PRO A 113 -11.27 5.63 -6.02
N ASN A 114 -11.71 5.61 -4.75
CA ASN A 114 -10.88 5.15 -3.62
C ASN A 114 -10.53 3.67 -3.74
N GLY A 115 -11.50 2.83 -4.11
CA GLY A 115 -11.29 1.40 -4.25
C GLY A 115 -10.47 1.01 -5.49
N LYS A 116 -10.58 1.73 -6.61
CA LYS A 116 -9.68 1.54 -7.77
C LYS A 116 -8.23 1.84 -7.41
N SER A 117 -7.99 2.91 -6.66
CA SER A 117 -6.66 3.21 -6.13
C SER A 117 -6.19 2.12 -5.16
N THR A 118 -7.06 1.63 -4.27
CA THR A 118 -6.75 0.50 -3.37
C THR A 118 -6.40 -0.74 -4.17
N ALA A 119 -7.17 -1.12 -5.20
CA ALA A 119 -6.91 -2.29 -6.03
C ALA A 119 -5.54 -2.24 -6.72
N ARG A 120 -5.10 -1.06 -7.17
CA ARG A 120 -3.74 -0.87 -7.73
C ARG A 120 -2.66 -1.07 -6.67
N ILE A 121 -2.86 -0.53 -5.47
CA ILE A 121 -1.95 -0.73 -4.33
C ILE A 121 -1.85 -2.23 -4.00
N LEU A 122 -3.00 -2.91 -3.86
CA LEU A 122 -3.03 -4.34 -3.59
C LEU A 122 -2.23 -5.13 -4.64
N LYS A 123 -2.47 -4.83 -5.92
CA LYS A 123 -1.72 -5.44 -7.02
C LYS A 123 -0.22 -5.19 -6.92
N ASP A 124 0.24 -3.98 -6.60
CA ASP A 124 1.66 -3.67 -6.52
C ASP A 124 2.40 -4.40 -5.39
N PHE A 125 1.69 -4.67 -4.31
CA PHE A 125 2.23 -5.37 -3.14
C PHE A 125 1.97 -6.88 -3.15
N GLY A 126 1.35 -7.42 -4.20
CA GLY A 126 0.98 -8.83 -4.26
C GLY A 126 0.00 -9.21 -3.17
N LEU A 127 -0.99 -8.35 -2.93
CA LEU A 127 -2.09 -8.55 -1.97
C LEU A 127 -3.41 -8.69 -2.73
N ARG A 128 -4.37 -9.37 -2.10
CA ARG A 128 -5.77 -9.38 -2.50
C ARG A 128 -6.65 -9.05 -1.31
N ALA A 129 -7.76 -8.36 -1.57
CA ALA A 129 -8.76 -8.08 -0.55
C ALA A 129 -9.66 -9.31 -0.33
N THR A 130 -9.94 -9.63 0.94
CA THR A 130 -10.86 -10.69 1.36
C THR A 130 -12.19 -10.16 1.88
N GLY A 131 -12.25 -8.88 2.26
CA GLY A 131 -13.45 -8.23 2.75
C GLY A 131 -13.34 -6.72 2.64
N VAL A 132 -14.49 -6.06 2.51
CA VAL A 132 -14.61 -4.60 2.54
C VAL A 132 -15.78 -4.26 3.44
N GLU A 133 -15.52 -3.39 4.40
CA GLU A 133 -16.51 -2.90 5.36
C GLU A 133 -16.48 -1.38 5.40
N ARG A 134 -17.66 -0.78 5.38
CA ARG A 134 -17.85 0.65 5.59
C ARG A 134 -18.41 0.89 6.97
N LYS A 135 -17.80 1.80 7.74
CA LYS A 135 -18.28 2.25 9.05
C LYS A 135 -18.42 3.75 9.08
N ASN A 136 -19.46 4.22 9.78
CA ASN A 136 -19.57 5.60 10.19
C ASN A 136 -19.14 5.69 11.66
N GLU A 137 -17.98 6.28 11.90
CA GLU A 137 -17.39 6.41 13.24
C GLU A 137 -17.27 7.90 13.54
N HIS A 138 -18.09 8.40 14.46
CA HIS A 138 -18.12 9.83 14.83
C HIS A 138 -18.35 10.79 13.64
N GLY A 139 -19.16 10.39 12.66
CA GLY A 139 -19.44 11.18 11.45
C GLY A 139 -18.46 10.94 10.30
N LEU A 140 -17.33 10.26 10.56
CA LEU A 140 -16.31 9.96 9.56
C LEU A 140 -16.63 8.66 8.83
N GLN A 141 -16.51 8.67 7.51
CA GLN A 141 -16.81 7.51 6.67
C GLN A 141 -15.53 6.69 6.40
N ASN A 142 -15.34 5.62 7.16
CA ASN A 142 -14.15 4.78 7.06
C ASN A 142 -14.43 3.51 6.25
N PHE A 143 -13.46 3.10 5.44
CA PHE A 143 -13.47 1.79 4.78
C PHE A 143 -12.34 0.92 5.32
N TYR A 144 -12.71 -0.26 5.81
CA TYR A 144 -11.82 -1.31 6.31
C TYR A 144 -11.72 -2.40 5.26
N ILE A 145 -10.51 -2.67 4.79
CA ILE A 145 -10.23 -3.66 3.74
C ILE A 145 -9.32 -4.73 4.33
N SER A 146 -9.89 -5.90 4.59
CA SER A 146 -9.15 -7.08 4.98
C SER A 146 -8.35 -7.59 3.80
N VAL A 147 -7.06 -7.87 3.99
CA VAL A 147 -6.14 -8.25 2.91
C VAL A 147 -5.26 -9.44 3.29
N VAL A 148 -4.88 -10.21 2.28
CA VAL A 148 -3.93 -11.33 2.40
C VAL A 148 -2.98 -11.34 1.21
N PRO A 149 -1.82 -11.99 1.30
CA PRO A 149 -0.97 -12.23 0.13
C PRO A 149 -1.75 -12.90 -1.01
N ASP A 150 -1.55 -12.39 -2.22
CA ASP A 150 -2.10 -12.96 -3.44
C ASP A 150 -1.08 -13.92 -4.05
N PHE A 151 -1.20 -15.19 -3.67
CA PHE A 151 -0.34 -16.26 -4.17
C PHE A 151 -0.61 -16.64 -5.64
N PHE A 152 -1.69 -16.13 -6.24
CA PHE A 152 -2.10 -16.44 -7.62
C PHE A 152 -1.75 -15.32 -8.60
N ASN A 153 -1.47 -14.10 -8.12
CA ASN A 153 -0.98 -12.98 -8.92
C ASN A 153 0.31 -12.38 -8.32
N PRO A 154 1.44 -13.11 -8.36
CA PRO A 154 2.69 -12.65 -7.79
C PRO A 154 3.30 -11.54 -8.65
N THR A 155 2.96 -10.29 -8.37
CA THR A 155 3.69 -9.14 -8.90
C THR A 155 5.10 -9.04 -8.30
N LEU A 156 5.96 -8.27 -8.99
CA LEU A 156 7.42 -8.31 -8.98
C LEU A 156 8.15 -8.22 -7.62
N ALA A 157 7.48 -7.83 -6.52
CA ALA A 157 8.10 -7.70 -5.20
C ALA A 157 8.52 -9.05 -4.59
N TRP A 158 7.80 -10.14 -4.89
CA TRP A 158 8.07 -11.48 -4.36
C TRP A 158 9.24 -12.19 -5.06
N LYS A 159 9.47 -11.97 -6.36
CA LYS A 159 10.57 -12.62 -7.10
C LYS A 159 11.94 -12.32 -6.47
N SER A 160 12.14 -11.13 -5.91
CA SER A 160 13.38 -10.76 -5.22
C SER A 160 13.47 -11.29 -3.79
N ALA A 161 12.35 -11.43 -3.07
CA ALA A 161 12.33 -11.98 -1.71
C ALA A 161 12.55 -13.50 -1.72
N VAL A 162 11.93 -14.22 -2.67
CA VAL A 162 12.09 -15.66 -2.84
C VAL A 162 13.47 -16.05 -3.30
N LYS A 163 14.05 -15.31 -4.25
CA LYS A 163 15.43 -15.56 -4.67
C LYS A 163 16.37 -15.50 -3.47
N ARG A 164 16.14 -14.58 -2.52
CA ARG A 164 16.94 -14.48 -1.29
C ARG A 164 16.68 -15.65 -0.33
N THR A 165 15.44 -16.04 -0.12
CA THR A 165 15.11 -17.18 0.78
C THR A 165 15.55 -18.54 0.21
N ILE A 166 15.55 -18.71 -1.12
CA ILE A 166 16.06 -19.93 -1.77
C ILE A 166 17.59 -19.91 -1.80
N ALA A 167 18.23 -18.75 -2.03
CA ALA A 167 19.70 -18.64 -1.97
C ALA A 167 20.26 -18.85 -0.56
N SER A 168 19.55 -18.41 0.49
CA SER A 168 19.96 -18.63 1.89
C SER A 168 19.67 -20.05 2.41
N ARG A 169 18.94 -20.87 1.64
CA ARG A 169 18.64 -22.28 1.96
C ARG A 169 19.51 -23.26 1.20
N LYS A 170 20.39 -22.82 0.29
CA LYS A 170 21.44 -23.70 -0.22
C LYS A 170 22.42 -23.95 0.93
N PRO A 171 22.68 -25.20 1.33
CA PRO A 171 23.74 -25.48 2.29
C PRO A 171 25.05 -24.97 1.69
N ASN A 172 25.85 -24.29 2.51
CA ASN A 172 27.24 -24.01 2.21
C ASN A 172 27.94 -25.35 1.94
N GLY A 173 28.05 -25.72 0.67
CA GLY A 173 28.94 -26.79 0.22
C GLY A 173 30.36 -26.33 0.48
N GLY A 174 30.90 -26.72 1.63
CA GLY A 174 32.28 -26.46 2.01
C GLY A 174 33.25 -27.07 1.00
N ASN A 175 34.29 -26.29 0.68
CA ASN A 175 35.65 -26.79 0.45
C ASN A 175 35.96 -27.89 1.48
N SER A 176 36.70 -28.97 1.22
CA SER A 176 37.83 -29.25 0.32
C SER A 176 38.14 -30.75 0.52
N SER A 177 38.65 -31.51 -0.45
CA SER A 177 40.10 -31.70 -0.53
C SER A 177 40.53 -32.35 -1.85
N ARG A 178 41.58 -31.76 -2.43
CA ARG A 178 42.53 -32.39 -3.34
C ARG A 178 43.07 -33.69 -2.71
N VAL A 179 43.07 -34.78 -3.46
CA VAL A 179 44.06 -35.85 -3.27
C VAL A 179 44.78 -36.02 -4.61
N GLY A 180 46.10 -35.87 -4.54
CA GLY A 180 47.00 -35.88 -5.68
C GLY A 180 47.21 -37.26 -6.29
N ARG A 181 47.77 -37.24 -7.49
CA ARG A 181 48.30 -38.37 -8.24
C ARG A 181 49.38 -39.12 -7.46
N SER A 182 49.40 -40.43 -7.67
CA SER A 182 50.60 -41.23 -7.98
C SER A 182 50.15 -42.41 -8.83
#